data_AF-A0A6A1VUN1-F1
#
_entry.id   AF-A0A6A1VUN1-F1
#
_cell.length_a   1.000
_cell.length_b   1.000
_cell.length_c   1.000
_cell.angle_alpha   90.00
_cell.angle_beta   90.00
_cell.angle_gamma   90.00
#
_symmetry.space_group_name_H-M   'P 1'
#
loop_
_entity.id
_entity.type
_entity.pdbx_description
1 polymer ?
#
loop_
_entity_poly.entity_id
_entity_poly.type
_entity_poly.pdbx_seq_one_letter_code
_entity_poly.pdbx_strand_id
1 'polypeptide(L)'
;MAPKVSRTRNPDLIRGIEKYSRSKIYHKRGLWAIKVKNGGAFPSDEAKPKTPTPAEKPPKYYPSEDIKKPLLNKRKPQPTKLRSSITSGTVLLLLVGRFKGKRVGFQKQLPSGLLLVTGNLTRGLLHQTAAGSGRGGCC
;
A
#
# COMPACT_ATOMS: atom_id res chain seq x y z
N MET A 1 -5.99 5.19 16.28
CA MET A 1 -7.43 5.00 15.97
C MET A 1 -7.55 4.24 14.65
N ALA A 2 -8.03 2.99 14.67
CA ALA A 2 -8.26 2.25 13.42
C ALA A 2 -9.41 2.91 12.63
N PRO A 3 -9.30 3.08 11.30
CA PRO A 3 -10.39 3.65 10.52
C PRO A 3 -11.61 2.73 10.63
N LYS A 4 -12.78 3.31 10.89
CA LYS A 4 -14.07 2.60 10.92
C LYS A 4 -14.37 2.13 9.49
N VAL A 5 -13.88 0.95 9.10
CA VAL A 5 -14.07 0.39 7.76
C VAL A 5 -15.56 0.06 7.62
N SER A 6 -16.32 0.95 6.98
CA SER A 6 -17.70 0.65 6.61
C SER A 6 -17.68 -0.54 5.65
N ARG A 7 -18.13 -1.72 6.12
CA ARG A 7 -18.28 -2.88 5.23
C ARG A 7 -19.40 -2.58 4.25
N THR A 8 -19.13 -2.81 2.96
CA THR A 8 -20.16 -2.68 1.93
C THR A 8 -21.28 -3.68 2.18
N ARG A 9 -22.53 -3.25 1.95
CA ARG A 9 -23.71 -4.14 2.04
C ARG A 9 -23.73 -5.24 0.95
N ASN A 10 -22.90 -5.07 -0.10
CA ASN A 10 -22.59 -6.10 -1.08
C ASN A 10 -21.10 -6.48 -0.98
N PRO A 11 -20.75 -7.65 -0.43
CA PRO A 11 -19.37 -8.13 -0.47
C PRO A 11 -19.02 -8.62 -1.88
N ASP A 12 -17.74 -8.52 -2.24
CA ASP A 12 -17.21 -9.08 -3.49
C ASP A 12 -17.23 -10.61 -3.44
N LEU A 13 -17.68 -11.26 -4.52
CA LEU A 13 -17.50 -12.70 -4.73
C LEU A 13 -16.11 -12.98 -5.29
N ILE A 14 -15.75 -12.24 -6.33
CA ILE A 14 -14.44 -12.18 -6.97
C ILE A 14 -14.14 -10.69 -7.20
N ARG A 15 -12.86 -10.32 -7.31
CA ARG A 15 -12.48 -8.91 -7.53
C ARG A 15 -13.19 -8.32 -8.75
N GLY A 16 -14.04 -7.32 -8.52
CA GLY A 16 -14.83 -6.63 -9.55
C GLY A 16 -16.22 -7.23 -9.82
N ILE A 17 -16.59 -8.34 -9.17
CA ILE A 17 -17.91 -8.96 -9.26
C ILE A 17 -18.50 -9.08 -7.86
N GLU A 18 -19.58 -8.34 -7.62
CA GLU A 18 -20.27 -8.36 -6.33
C GLU A 18 -21.15 -9.61 -6.16
N LYS A 19 -21.36 -10.06 -4.91
CA LYS A 19 -22.10 -11.28 -4.59
C LYS A 19 -23.59 -11.21 -4.90
N TYR A 20 -24.21 -10.03 -4.75
CA TYR A 20 -25.64 -9.83 -4.97
C TYR A 20 -25.92 -9.01 -6.24
N SER A 21 -27.01 -9.35 -6.95
CA SER A 21 -27.53 -8.57 -8.08
C SER A 21 -28.07 -7.19 -7.65
N ARG A 22 -28.15 -6.26 -8.62
CA ARG A 22 -28.62 -4.88 -8.45
C ARG A 22 -30.00 -4.81 -7.79
N SER A 23 -30.95 -5.67 -8.19
CA SER A 23 -32.32 -5.68 -7.63
C SER A 23 -32.33 -6.13 -6.16
N LYS A 24 -31.52 -7.13 -5.81
CA LYS A 24 -31.41 -7.60 -4.42
C LYS A 24 -30.77 -6.53 -3.52
N ILE A 25 -29.78 -5.81 -4.04
CA ILE A 25 -29.17 -4.66 -3.36
C ILE A 25 -30.13 -3.48 -3.25
N TYR A 26 -30.97 -3.24 -4.25
CA TYR A 26 -31.99 -2.20 -4.22
C TYR A 26 -32.94 -2.36 -3.01
N HIS A 27 -33.42 -3.59 -2.78
CA HIS A 27 -34.25 -3.92 -1.63
C HIS A 27 -33.47 -3.89 -0.32
N LYS A 28 -32.29 -4.53 -0.26
CA LYS A 28 -31.45 -4.54 0.95
C LYS A 28 -30.98 -3.17 1.39
N ARG A 29 -30.78 -2.23 0.45
CA ARG A 29 -30.36 -0.87 0.79
C ARG A 29 -31.51 0.00 1.27
N GLY A 30 -32.76 -0.47 1.19
CA GLY A 30 -33.95 0.31 1.51
C GLY A 30 -34.20 1.44 0.51
N LEU A 31 -33.54 1.42 -0.66
CA LEU A 31 -33.65 2.47 -1.67
C LEU A 31 -35.08 2.60 -2.18
N TRP A 32 -35.82 1.49 -2.26
CA TRP A 32 -37.24 1.48 -2.58
C TRP A 32 -38.06 2.31 -1.59
N ALA A 33 -37.81 2.18 -0.29
CA ALA A 33 -38.55 2.91 0.74
C ALA A 33 -38.19 4.40 0.73
N ILE A 34 -36.91 4.72 0.48
CA ILE A 34 -36.44 6.10 0.31
C ILE A 34 -37.07 6.73 -0.94
N LYS A 35 -37.18 5.99 -2.04
CA LYS A 35 -37.80 6.45 -3.27
C LYS A 35 -39.29 6.76 -3.07
N VAL A 36 -40.01 5.90 -2.37
CA VAL A 36 -41.43 6.12 -2.02
C VAL A 36 -41.59 7.35 -1.12
N LYS A 37 -40.72 7.51 -0.12
CA LYS A 37 -40.76 8.67 0.80
C LYS A 37 -40.44 10.00 0.12
N ASN A 38 -39.68 9.99 -0.98
CA ASN A 38 -39.31 11.18 -1.75
C ASN A 38 -40.12 11.30 -3.06
N GLY A 39 -41.36 10.82 -3.08
CA GLY A 39 -42.29 11.05 -4.21
C GLY A 39 -41.84 10.43 -5.54
N GLY A 40 -41.06 9.35 -5.51
CA GLY A 40 -40.56 8.68 -6.72
C GLY A 40 -39.16 9.10 -7.16
N ALA A 41 -38.56 10.13 -6.55
CA ALA A 41 -37.19 10.56 -6.83
C ALA A 41 -36.20 10.03 -5.79
N PHE A 42 -34.92 9.87 -6.18
CA PHE A 42 -33.87 9.66 -5.20
C PHE A 42 -33.41 11.01 -4.65
N PRO A 43 -33.09 11.12 -3.35
CA PRO A 43 -32.41 12.28 -2.81
C PRO A 43 -31.16 12.55 -3.63
N SER A 44 -31.16 13.68 -4.33
CA SER A 44 -30.01 14.17 -5.06
C SER A 44 -29.41 15.25 -4.18
N ASP A 45 -28.20 15.02 -3.68
CA ASP A 45 -27.43 16.12 -3.09
C ASP A 45 -27.05 17.03 -4.25
N GLU A 46 -27.84 18.08 -4.49
CA GLU A 46 -27.43 19.14 -5.40
C GLU A 46 -26.11 19.69 -4.87
N ALA A 47 -25.07 19.56 -5.70
CA ALA A 47 -23.76 20.08 -5.37
C ALA A 47 -23.95 21.56 -5.01
N LYS A 48 -23.65 21.92 -3.76
CA LYS A 48 -23.72 23.32 -3.30
C LYS A 48 -23.11 24.20 -4.39
N PRO A 49 -23.81 25.27 -4.82
CA PRO A 49 -23.28 26.16 -5.84
C PRO A 49 -21.89 26.60 -5.37
N LYS A 50 -20.87 26.25 -6.16
CA LYS A 50 -19.49 26.66 -5.89
C LYS A 50 -19.53 28.18 -5.81
N THR A 51 -19.23 28.72 -4.62
CA THR A 51 -19.07 30.16 -4.45
C THR A 51 -18.14 30.68 -5.55
N PRO A 52 -18.53 31.75 -6.27
CA PRO A 52 -17.73 32.25 -7.38
C PRO A 52 -16.36 32.65 -6.84
N THR A 53 -15.35 31.86 -7.21
CA THR A 53 -13.96 32.16 -6.91
C THR A 53 -13.63 33.46 -7.65
N PRO A 54 -12.96 34.45 -7.02
CA PRO A 54 -12.62 35.71 -7.68
C PRO A 54 -11.97 35.45 -9.04
N ALA A 55 -12.45 36.13 -10.08
CA ALA A 55 -11.97 35.94 -11.44
C ALA A 55 -10.44 36.12 -11.48
N GLU A 56 -9.72 35.03 -11.76
CA GLU A 56 -8.27 35.07 -11.94
C GLU A 56 -7.95 36.00 -13.13
N LYS A 57 -7.23 37.09 -12.85
CA LYS A 57 -6.77 38.01 -13.90
C LYS A 57 -5.89 37.22 -14.89
N PRO A 58 -6.07 37.38 -16.22
CA PRO A 58 -5.24 36.66 -17.17
C PRO A 58 -3.77 37.01 -16.97
N PRO A 59 -2.85 36.04 -17.14
CA PRO A 59 -1.42 36.31 -17.02
C PRO A 59 -1.00 37.34 -18.06
N LYS A 60 -0.14 38.30 -17.66
CA LYS A 60 0.37 39.36 -18.54
C LYS A 60 1.25 38.81 -19.68
N TYR A 61 1.80 37.61 -19.52
CA TYR A 61 2.76 37.00 -20.44
C TYR A 61 2.20 35.69 -21.01
N TYR A 62 2.18 35.58 -22.34
CA TYR A 62 1.81 34.37 -23.06
C TYR A 62 3.06 33.72 -23.66
N PRO A 63 3.32 32.43 -23.42
CA PRO A 63 4.43 31.72 -24.08
C PRO A 63 4.15 31.61 -25.59
N SER A 64 5.20 31.70 -26.41
CA SER A 64 5.12 31.58 -27.88
C SER A 64 4.79 30.17 -28.36
N GLU A 65 5.03 29.15 -27.53
CA GLU A 65 4.75 27.74 -27.82
C GLU A 65 3.77 27.17 -26.79
N ASP A 66 2.75 26.45 -27.27
CA ASP A 66 1.79 25.77 -26.39
C ASP A 66 2.34 24.43 -25.91
N ILE A 67 2.74 24.37 -24.64
CA ILE A 67 3.21 23.14 -24.00
C ILE A 67 2.00 22.28 -23.66
N LYS A 68 1.79 21.22 -24.46
CA LYS A 68 0.72 20.24 -24.22
C LYS A 68 0.81 19.67 -22.80
N LYS A 69 -0.28 19.79 -22.05
CA LYS A 69 -0.39 19.18 -20.72
C LYS A 69 -0.26 17.66 -20.84
N PRO A 70 0.55 17.00 -19.99
CA PRO A 70 0.65 15.55 -20.00
C PRO A 70 -0.70 14.94 -19.65
N LEU A 71 -0.99 13.78 -20.26
CA LEU A 71 -2.22 13.04 -20.02
C LEU A 71 -2.32 12.64 -18.53
N LEU A 72 -3.54 12.69 -17.98
CA LEU A 72 -3.81 12.32 -16.59
C LEU A 72 -3.49 10.83 -16.34
N ASN A 73 -2.37 10.56 -15.69
CA ASN A 73 -1.99 9.21 -15.27
C ASN A 73 -2.66 8.86 -13.92
N LYS A 74 -3.59 7.90 -13.95
CA LYS A 74 -4.30 7.42 -12.74
C LYS A 74 -3.53 6.36 -11.94
N ARG A 75 -2.31 5.99 -12.36
CA ARG A 75 -1.50 4.96 -11.68
C ARG A 75 -1.05 5.48 -10.33
N LYS A 76 -1.48 4.80 -9.27
CA LYS A 76 -0.99 5.02 -7.91
C LYS A 76 0.07 3.97 -7.59
N PRO A 77 1.18 4.32 -6.91
CA PRO A 77 2.15 3.32 -6.45
C PRO A 77 1.44 2.37 -5.48
N GLN A 78 1.45 1.08 -5.83
CA GLN A 78 0.88 0.02 -4.99
C GLN A 78 2.03 -0.71 -4.31
N PRO A 79 1.89 -1.06 -3.02
CA PRO A 79 2.87 -1.91 -2.35
C PRO A 79 2.97 -3.25 -3.08
N THR A 80 4.18 -3.80 -3.16
CA THR A 80 4.42 -5.09 -3.80
C THR A 80 3.73 -6.21 -3.04
N LYS A 81 3.18 -7.19 -3.74
CA LYS A 81 2.58 -8.37 -3.10
C LYS A 81 3.70 -9.32 -2.68
N LEU A 82 3.70 -9.71 -1.41
CA LEU A 82 4.63 -10.73 -0.92
C LEU A 82 4.23 -12.12 -1.41
N ARG A 83 5.24 -12.98 -1.60
CA ARG A 83 5.05 -14.42 -1.76
C ARG A 83 4.70 -15.03 -0.41
N SER A 84 3.89 -16.09 -0.39
CA SER A 84 3.46 -16.77 0.84
C SER A 84 4.63 -17.32 1.67
N SER A 85 5.74 -17.67 1.04
CA SER A 85 6.95 -18.15 1.73
C SER A 85 7.71 -17.06 2.50
N ILE A 86 7.39 -15.78 2.29
CA ILE A 86 8.09 -14.65 2.91
C ILE A 86 7.26 -14.18 4.09
N THR A 87 7.41 -14.87 5.21
CA THR A 87 6.77 -14.52 6.49
C THR A 87 7.79 -13.89 7.44
N SER A 88 7.34 -13.05 8.38
CA SER A 88 8.22 -12.46 9.41
C SER A 88 8.98 -13.55 10.15
N GLY A 89 10.31 -13.44 10.24
CA GLY A 89 11.22 -14.43 10.81
C GLY A 89 11.85 -15.37 9.76
N THR A 90 11.38 -15.37 8.51
CA THR A 90 11.97 -16.20 7.45
C THR A 90 13.40 -15.75 7.14
N VAL A 91 14.30 -16.72 6.94
CA VAL A 91 15.67 -16.47 6.49
C VAL A 91 15.70 -16.35 4.97
N LEU A 92 16.13 -15.19 4.47
CA LEU A 92 16.32 -14.90 3.06
C LEU A 92 17.80 -14.98 2.69
N LEU A 93 18.09 -15.40 1.45
CA LEU A 93 19.41 -15.26 0.84
C LEU A 93 19.38 -14.09 -0.13
N LEU A 94 20.22 -13.07 0.11
CA LEU A 94 20.34 -11.98 -0.85
C LEU A 94 21.16 -12.44 -2.05
N LEU A 95 20.60 -12.21 -3.24
CA LEU A 95 21.25 -12.53 -4.52
C LEU A 95 22.03 -11.33 -5.09
N VAL A 96 21.67 -10.12 -4.67
CA VAL A 96 22.24 -8.85 -5.16
C VAL A 96 22.73 -7.94 -4.02
N GLY A 97 23.58 -6.95 -4.32
CA GLY A 97 24.16 -6.00 -3.35
C GLY A 97 25.54 -6.38 -2.77
N ARG A 98 25.92 -5.77 -1.64
CA ARG A 98 27.17 -6.10 -0.91
C ARG A 98 27.03 -7.38 -0.06
N PHE A 99 25.81 -7.69 0.38
CA PHE A 99 25.52 -8.82 1.26
C PHE A 99 25.06 -10.07 0.49
N LYS A 100 25.50 -10.24 -0.77
CA LYS A 100 25.17 -11.41 -1.59
C LYS A 100 25.62 -12.71 -0.90
N GLY A 101 24.79 -13.75 -0.99
CA GLY A 101 25.05 -15.06 -0.39
C GLY A 101 24.95 -15.11 1.15
N LYS A 102 24.67 -13.98 1.82
CA LYS A 102 24.44 -13.95 3.26
C LYS A 102 22.99 -14.34 3.57
N ARG A 103 22.83 -15.09 4.68
CA ARG A 103 21.54 -15.44 5.27
C ARG A 103 21.08 -14.29 6.17
N VAL A 104 19.88 -13.78 5.93
CA VAL A 104 19.37 -12.59 6.62
C VAL A 104 17.92 -12.78 7.05
N GLY A 105 17.54 -12.28 8.23
CA GLY A 105 16.18 -12.41 8.76
C GLY A 105 15.24 -11.35 8.20
N PHE A 106 14.03 -11.75 7.78
CA PHE A 106 12.99 -10.82 7.36
C PHE A 106 12.10 -10.39 8.54
N GLN A 107 11.78 -9.10 8.67
CA GLN A 107 10.92 -8.60 9.75
C GLN A 107 9.53 -8.22 9.24
N LYS A 108 9.44 -7.16 8.43
CA LYS A 108 8.18 -6.63 7.91
C LYS A 108 8.40 -5.95 6.56
N GLN A 109 7.32 -5.79 5.79
CA GLN A 109 7.34 -4.98 4.59
C GLN A 109 7.14 -3.50 4.95
N LEU A 110 7.93 -2.63 4.33
CA LEU A 110 7.80 -1.19 4.44
C LEU A 110 6.63 -0.67 3.60
N PRO A 111 6.08 0.53 3.90
CA PRO A 111 5.01 1.13 3.10
C PRO A 111 5.43 1.41 1.65
N SER A 112 6.73 1.50 1.38
CA SER A 112 7.30 1.60 0.03
C SER A 112 7.27 0.28 -0.76
N GLY A 113 6.97 -0.86 -0.12
CA GLY A 113 7.00 -2.20 -0.73
C GLY A 113 8.33 -2.94 -0.57
N LEU A 114 9.35 -2.30 0.00
CA LEU A 114 10.65 -2.96 0.27
C LEU A 114 10.60 -3.83 1.52
N LEU A 115 11.50 -4.81 1.59
CA LEU A 115 11.62 -5.72 2.74
C LEU A 115 12.55 -5.10 3.79
N LEU A 116 12.06 -4.96 5.04
CA LEU A 116 12.92 -4.67 6.18
C LEU A 116 13.60 -5.97 6.62
N VAL A 117 14.93 -5.96 6.57
CA VAL A 117 15.77 -7.15 6.65
C VAL A 117 16.88 -6.88 7.67
N THR A 118 17.03 -7.76 8.66
CA THR A 118 18.02 -7.63 9.75
C THR A 118 19.11 -8.68 9.62
N GLY A 119 20.36 -8.21 9.48
CA GLY A 119 21.57 -9.03 9.48
C GLY A 119 21.87 -9.59 10.86
N ASN A 120 22.15 -10.89 10.97
CA ASN A 120 22.89 -11.40 12.13
C ASN A 120 24.35 -10.96 11.97
N LEU A 121 24.64 -9.74 12.41
CA LEU A 121 25.92 -9.05 12.30
C LEU A 121 27.06 -9.76 13.06
N THR A 122 26.78 -10.80 13.83
CA THR A 122 27.74 -11.43 14.75
C THR A 122 28.67 -12.46 14.12
N ARG A 123 28.44 -12.90 12.87
CA ARG A 123 29.23 -13.98 12.24
C ARG A 123 30.55 -13.52 11.59
N GLY A 124 31.21 -12.52 12.18
CA GLY A 124 32.46 -11.94 11.67
C GLY A 124 33.40 -11.32 12.71
N LEU A 125 33.08 -11.37 14.01
CA LEU A 125 33.93 -10.81 15.08
C LEU A 125 34.30 -11.88 16.14
N LEU A 126 34.46 -13.12 15.70
CA LEU A 126 34.99 -14.23 16.50
C LEU A 126 36.18 -14.89 15.79
N HIS A 127 37.04 -14.04 15.21
CA HIS A 127 38.46 -14.31 15.07
C HIS A 127 39.19 -13.30 15.97
N GLN A 128 39.00 -13.41 17.28
CA GLN A 128 39.96 -12.88 18.23
C GLN A 128 40.97 -13.99 18.49
N THR A 129 42.10 -13.85 17.80
CA THR A 129 43.45 -13.99 18.34
C THR A 129 43.66 -15.04 19.43
N ALA A 130 44.32 -16.12 19.01
CA ALA A 130 45.32 -16.87 19.74
C ALA A 130 45.67 -16.36 21.16
N ALA A 131 45.35 -17.17 22.15
CA ALA A 131 46.15 -17.30 23.36
C ALA A 131 46.28 -18.81 23.63
N GLY A 132 47.29 -19.42 23.00
CA GLY A 132 47.74 -20.75 23.36
C GLY A 132 48.31 -20.71 24.77
N SER A 133 47.64 -21.36 25.72
CA SER A 133 48.24 -21.79 26.98
C SER A 133 48.37 -23.30 26.95
N GLY A 134 49.41 -23.75 26.25
CA GLY A 134 49.94 -25.10 26.40
C GLY A 134 50.37 -25.28 27.85
N ARG A 135 49.61 -26.09 28.59
CA ARG A 135 50.03 -26.57 29.91
C ARG A 135 51.20 -27.52 29.68
N GLY A 136 52.35 -27.13 30.20
CA GLY A 136 53.58 -27.89 30.15
C GLY A 136 53.44 -29.26 30.82
N GLY A 137 53.95 -30.27 30.13
CA GLY A 137 54.42 -31.50 30.70
C GLY A 137 55.82 -31.75 30.16
N CYS A 138 56.83 -31.55 31.00
CA CYS A 138 58.17 -32.10 30.87
C CYS A 138 58.68 -32.42 32.28
N CYS A 139 58.72 -33.72 32.57
CA CYS A 139 59.88 -34.35 33.18
C CYS A 139 61.03 -34.34 32.16
#